data_AF-A0A2D9QQN8-F1
#
_entry.id   AF-A0A2D9QQN8-F1
#
_cell.length_a   1.000
_cell.length_b   1.000
_cell.length_c   1.000
_cell.angle_alpha   90.00
_cell.angle_beta   90.00
_cell.angle_gamma   90.00
#
_symmetry.space_group_name_H-M   'P 1'
#
loop_
_entity.id
_entity.type
_entity.pdbx_description
1 polymer ?
#
loop_
_entity_poly.entity_id
_entity_poly.type
_entity_poly.pdbx_seq_one_letter_code
_entity_poly.pdbx_strand_id
1 'polypeptide(L)' 'MSKVAITDYTFPDLSIETQILEAAGLEVISGQCKTQQDLIMLTANADYVITQFAPVDVDVIKAMSNCKV' A
#
# COMPACT_ATOMS: atom_id res chain seq x y z
N MET A 1 12.50 7.05 -4.90
CA MET A 1 12.04 7.34 -3.53
C MET A 1 11.30 6.12 -3.06
N SER A 2 11.50 5.66 -1.82
CA SER A 2 10.84 4.42 -1.38
C SER A 2 9.34 4.67 -1.18
N LYS A 3 8.52 3.72 -1.61
CA LYS A 3 7.05 3.89 -1.72
C LYS A 3 6.30 2.99 -0.75
N VAL A 4 5.32 3.55 -0.05
CA VAL A 4 4.38 2.83 0.83
C VAL A 4 3.01 2.81 0.18
N ALA A 5 2.43 1.62 -0.01
CA ALA A 5 1.06 1.45 -0.47
C ALA A 5 0.12 1.10 0.68
N ILE A 6 -0.95 1.88 0.86
CA ILE A 6 -2.02 1.61 1.82
C ILE A 6 -3.24 1.08 1.04
N THR A 7 -3.58 -0.21 1.22
CA THR A 7 -4.53 -0.91 0.34
C THR A 7 -5.99 -0.56 0.59
N ASP A 8 -6.32 -0.25 1.84
CA ASP A 8 -7.65 0.03 2.33
C ASP A 8 -7.56 0.65 3.73
N TYR A 9 -8.62 1.36 4.13
CA TYR A 9 -8.72 1.98 5.44
C TYR A 9 -10.18 2.31 5.78
N THR A 10 -10.54 2.29 7.06
CA THR A 10 -11.87 2.74 7.55
C THR A 10 -11.85 4.12 8.20
N PHE A 11 -10.68 4.74 8.27
CA PHE A 11 -10.51 6.09 8.83
C PHE A 11 -11.05 7.15 7.87
N PRO A 12 -11.41 8.36 8.35
CA PRO A 12 -11.85 9.46 7.49
C PRO A 12 -10.79 9.89 6.47
N ASP A 13 -9.51 9.82 6.86
CA ASP A 13 -8.36 10.15 6.03
C ASP A 13 -7.10 9.43 6.54
N LEU A 14 -5.96 9.66 5.86
CA LEU A 14 -4.64 9.09 6.16
C LEU A 14 -3.64 10.16 6.59
N SER A 15 -4.10 11.28 7.18
CA SER A 15 -3.24 12.44 7.46
C SER A 15 -2.10 12.10 8.43
N ILE A 16 -2.37 11.21 9.39
CA ILE A 16 -1.38 10.77 10.39
C ILE A 16 -0.29 9.93 9.73
N GLU A 17 -0.69 8.90 8.98
CA GLU A 17 0.21 8.00 8.25
C GLU A 17 1.05 8.78 7.24
N THR A 18 0.40 9.64 6.46
CA THR A 18 1.05 10.48 5.45
C THR A 18 2.08 11.39 6.09
N GLN A 19 1.72 12.13 7.15
CA GLN A 19 2.65 13.02 7.85
C GLN A 19 3.88 12.27 8.38
N ILE A 20 3.69 11.11 9.01
CA ILE A 20 4.80 10.34 9.61
C ILE A 20 5.72 9.77 8.53
N LEU A 21 5.15 9.16 7.48
CA LEU A 21 5.92 8.48 6.44
C LEU A 21 6.62 9.47 5.51
N GLU A 22 5.97 10.57 5.15
CA GLU A 22 6.59 11.63 4.34
C GLU A 22 7.72 12.34 5.10
N ALA A 23 7.56 12.57 6.42
CA ALA A 23 8.64 13.09 7.26
C ALA A 23 9.86 12.14 7.31
N ALA A 24 9.65 10.84 7.10
CA ALA A 24 10.71 9.84 6.96
C ALA A 24 11.26 9.74 5.52
N GLY A 25 10.79 10.57 4.59
CA GLY A 25 11.26 10.58 3.19
C GLY A 25 10.63 9.50 2.31
N LEU A 26 9.47 8.97 2.69
CA LEU A 26 8.73 7.97 1.93
C LEU A 26 7.60 8.63 1.13
N GLU A 27 7.30 8.09 -0.05
CA GLU A 27 6.11 8.45 -0.83
C GLU A 27 4.94 7.57 -0.41
N VAL A 28 3.80 8.17 -0.04
CA VAL A 28 2.58 7.43 0.32
C VAL A 28 1.62 7.42 -0.86
N ILE A 29 1.22 6.21 -1.27
CA ILE A 29 0.09 6.00 -2.18
C ILE A 29 -0.98 5.19 -1.46
N SER A 30 -2.25 5.45 -1.76
CA SER A 30 -3.36 4.74 -1.14
C SER A 30 -4.47 4.40 -2.13
N GLY A 31 -5.22 3.37 -1.80
CA GLY A 31 -6.42 2.96 -2.52
C GLY A 31 -7.48 2.44 -1.54
N GLN A 32 -8.68 2.24 -2.07
CA GLN A 32 -9.75 1.51 -1.40
C GLN A 32 -10.02 0.24 -2.21
N CYS A 33 -9.00 -0.63 -2.33
CA CYS A 33 -9.01 -1.79 -3.21
C CYS A 33 -10.18 -2.73 -2.89
N LYS A 34 -10.94 -3.12 -3.91
CA LYS A 34 -12.08 -4.07 -3.76
C LYS A 34 -11.87 -5.36 -4.53
N THR A 35 -10.88 -5.39 -5.42
CA THR A 35 -10.54 -6.57 -6.21
C THR A 35 -9.06 -6.92 -6.08
N GLN A 36 -8.73 -8.17 -6.38
CA GLN A 36 -7.34 -8.65 -6.45
C GLN A 36 -6.52 -7.82 -7.46
N GLN A 37 -7.14 -7.41 -8.58
CA GLN A 37 -6.48 -6.60 -9.60
C GLN A 37 -6.16 -5.19 -9.09
N ASP A 38 -7.03 -4.57 -8.29
CA ASP A 38 -6.75 -3.27 -7.67
C ASP A 38 -5.52 -3.36 -6.77
N LEU A 39 -5.41 -4.45 -5.99
CA LEU A 39 -4.26 -4.70 -5.13
C LEU A 39 -2.99 -4.84 -5.95
N ILE A 40 -2.99 -5.71 -6.96
CA ILE A 40 -1.83 -5.92 -7.85
C ILE A 40 -1.37 -4.58 -8.44
N MET A 41 -2.28 -3.76 -8.97
CA MET A 41 -1.91 -2.48 -9.56
C MET A 41 -1.34 -1.49 -8.55
N LEU A 42 -1.92 -1.40 -7.35
CA LEU A 42 -1.46 -0.48 -6.32
C LEU A 42 -0.10 -0.91 -5.74
N THR A 43 0.10 -2.21 -5.50
CA THR A 43 1.27 -2.72 -4.76
C THR A 43 2.43 -3.14 -5.65
N ALA A 44 2.26 -3.29 -6.97
CA ALA A 44 3.29 -3.83 -7.87
C ALA A 44 4.68 -3.18 -7.73
N ASN A 45 4.71 -1.87 -7.50
CA ASN A 45 5.93 -1.07 -7.41
C ASN A 45 6.16 -0.44 -6.03
N ALA A 46 5.43 -0.88 -5.00
CA ALA A 46 5.63 -0.42 -3.63
C ALA A 46 6.81 -1.14 -2.97
N ASP A 47 7.58 -0.43 -2.17
CA ASP A 47 8.62 -1.01 -1.30
C ASP A 47 8.03 -1.56 0.00
N TYR A 48 6.90 -1.00 0.44
CA TYR A 48 6.21 -1.34 1.68
C TYR A 48 4.71 -1.38 1.46
N VAL A 49 4.01 -2.32 2.09
CA VAL A 49 2.54 -2.42 1.99
C VAL A 49 1.88 -2.43 3.38
N ILE A 50 0.89 -1.56 3.57
CA ILE A 50 0.03 -1.51 4.75
C ILE A 50 -1.38 -1.93 4.32
N THR A 51 -1.92 -2.94 4.99
CA THR A 51 -3.26 -3.47 4.71
C THR A 51 -4.09 -3.56 5.98
N GLN A 52 -5.40 -3.33 5.88
CA GLN A 52 -6.33 -3.46 7.01
C GLN A 52 -7.24 -4.69 6.84
N PHE A 53 -7.92 -4.80 5.69
CA PHE A 53 -8.85 -5.91 5.39
C PHE A 53 -8.65 -6.53 4.01
N ALA A 54 -7.95 -5.85 3.10
CA ALA A 54 -7.82 -6.36 1.74
C ALA A 54 -7.07 -7.71 1.70
N PRO A 55 -7.55 -8.69 0.92
CA PRO A 55 -6.91 -10.00 0.86
C PRO A 55 -5.61 -9.95 0.05
N VAL A 56 -4.48 -9.82 0.73
CA VAL A 56 -3.14 -9.88 0.12
C VAL A 56 -2.73 -11.35 -0.07
N ASP A 57 -3.27 -11.98 -1.10
CA ASP A 57 -3.03 -13.40 -1.41
C ASP A 57 -1.72 -13.67 -2.19
N VAL A 58 -1.50 -14.94 -2.54
CA VAL A 58 -0.27 -15.39 -3.22
C VAL A 58 -0.02 -14.70 -4.56
N ASP A 59 -1.07 -14.36 -5.31
CA ASP A 59 -0.91 -13.73 -6.61
C ASP A 59 -0.62 -12.23 -6.46
N VAL A 60 -1.23 -11.58 -5.47
CA VAL A 60 -0.88 -10.20 -5.09
C VAL A 60 0.59 -10.13 -4.64
N ILE A 61 1.03 -11.02 -3.74
CA ILE A 61 2.42 -11.07 -3.26
C ILE A 61 3.40 -11.29 -4.40
N LYS A 62 3.11 -12.22 -5.33
CA LYS A 62 3.98 -12.47 -6.50
C LYS A 62 4.11 -11.25 -7.42
N ALA A 63 3.11 -10.37 -7.46
CA ALA A 63 3.16 -9.15 -8.26
C ALA A 63 3.97 -8.02 -7.60
N MET A 64 4.24 -8.10 -6.29
CA MET A 64 4.98 -7.08 -5.54
C MET A 64 6.49 -7.16 -5.78
N SER A 65 6.93 -6.72 -6.96
CA SER A 65 8.31 -6.88 -7.44
C SER A 65 9.40 -6.22 -6.56
N ASN A 66 9.05 -5.15 -5.84
CA ASN A 66 9.97 -4.35 -5.02
C ASN A 66 9.72 -4.46 -3.51
N CYS A 67 8.66 -5.16 -3.10
CA CYS A 67 8.20 -5.10 -1.72
C CYS A 67 9.18 -5.79 -0.78
N LYS A 68 9.49 -5.10 0.32
CA LYS A 68 10.42 -5.53 1.36
C LYS A 68 9.69 -6.00 2.62
N VAL A 69 8.56 -5.36 2.93
CA VAL A 69 7.70 -5.63 4.10
C VAL A 69 6.25 -5.37 3.76
#